data_AF-A0A914Z3R4-F1
#
_entry.id   AF-A0A914Z3R4-F1
#
_cell.length_a   1.000
_cell.length_b   1.000
_cell.length_c   1.000
_cell.angle_alpha   90.00
_cell.angle_beta   90.00
_cell.angle_gamma   90.00
#
_symmetry.space_group_name_H-M   'P 1'
#
loop_
_entity.id
_entity.type
_entity.pdbx_description
1 polymer ?
#
loop_
_entity_poly.entity_id
_entity_poly.type
_entity_poly.pdbx_seq_one_letter_code
_entity_poly.pdbx_strand_id
1 'polypeptide(L)'
;MSDLIEFNVGGQMFTTTFDTISFDKRSSLYMWYIERKGAMHLTRDKNGAYFIDRDPYCFGILLNYLRLQASKQLWEACLPKDPDRLALLTQEAEFYRIPLLRDQAIALLHNCTEKGDVSYVNEVCAIYNEQ
;
A
#
# COMPACT_ATOMS: atom_id res chain seq x y z
N MET A 1 -15.90 12.77 -14.88
CA MET A 1 -16.03 12.54 -13.44
C MET A 1 -15.56 11.14 -13.19
N SER A 2 -14.61 10.95 -12.29
CA SER A 2 -14.03 9.63 -12.01
C SER A 2 -14.87 8.99 -10.91
N ASP A 3 -15.33 7.76 -11.15
CA ASP A 3 -16.22 7.07 -10.22
C ASP A 3 -15.58 6.95 -8.83
N LEU A 4 -16.41 7.17 -7.80
CA LEU A 4 -16.01 6.95 -6.41
C LEU A 4 -15.95 5.45 -6.12
N ILE A 5 -14.94 5.06 -5.37
CA ILE A 5 -14.66 3.68 -5.00
C ILE A 5 -14.49 3.63 -3.49
N GLU A 6 -15.23 2.75 -2.84
CA GLU A 6 -15.23 2.59 -1.39
C GLU A 6 -14.57 1.26 -1.00
N PHE A 7 -13.62 1.35 -0.08
CA PHE A 7 -12.94 0.22 0.54
C PHE A 7 -13.23 0.21 2.04
N ASN A 8 -13.50 -0.97 2.58
CA ASN A 8 -13.53 -1.25 3.99
C ASN A 8 -12.29 -2.09 4.32
N VAL A 9 -11.27 -1.47 4.93
CA VAL A 9 -9.99 -2.12 5.22
C VAL A 9 -9.89 -2.35 6.71
N GLY A 10 -9.88 -3.61 7.15
CA GLY A 10 -9.83 -3.96 8.57
C GLY A 10 -10.95 -3.34 9.43
N GLY A 11 -12.09 -2.97 8.82
CA GLY A 11 -13.20 -2.27 9.48
C GLY A 11 -13.22 -0.75 9.30
N GLN A 12 -12.16 -0.14 8.75
CA GLN A 12 -12.07 1.29 8.49
C GLN A 12 -12.44 1.62 7.04
N MET A 13 -13.31 2.63 6.87
CA MET A 13 -13.76 3.06 5.55
C MET A 13 -12.78 4.02 4.88
N PHE A 14 -12.54 3.80 3.59
CA PHE A 14 -11.76 4.65 2.71
C PHE A 14 -12.53 4.90 1.42
N THR A 15 -12.51 6.15 0.96
CA THR A 15 -13.08 6.53 -0.34
C THR A 15 -11.99 7.09 -1.23
N THR A 16 -11.97 6.68 -2.49
CA THR A 16 -11.02 7.14 -3.50
C THR A 16 -11.65 7.16 -4.89
N THR A 17 -10.87 7.50 -5.91
CA THR A 17 -11.30 7.53 -7.32
C THR A 17 -10.58 6.48 -8.14
N PHE A 18 -11.18 6.12 -9.28
CA PHE A 18 -10.52 5.28 -10.29
C PHE A 18 -9.16 5.84 -10.73
N ASP A 19 -9.04 7.15 -10.91
CA ASP A 19 -7.77 7.80 -11.30
C ASP A 19 -6.65 7.54 -10.30
N THR A 20 -6.98 7.49 -9.00
CA THR A 20 -5.99 7.21 -7.95
C THR A 20 -5.46 5.78 -8.06
N ILE A 21 -6.35 4.79 -8.13
CA ILE A 21 -5.93 3.38 -8.15
C ILE A 21 -5.34 2.97 -9.51
N SER A 22 -5.66 3.67 -10.59
CA SER A 22 -5.14 3.40 -11.93
C SER A 22 -3.75 3.98 -12.21
N PHE A 23 -3.17 4.72 -11.25
CA PHE A 23 -1.78 5.13 -11.30
C PHE A 23 -0.84 3.93 -11.46
N ASP A 24 -0.98 2.91 -10.61
CA ASP A 24 -0.28 1.62 -10.79
C ASP A 24 -1.25 0.54 -11.23
N LYS A 25 -1.29 0.30 -12.54
CA LYS A 25 -2.13 -0.71 -13.18
C LYS A 25 -1.73 -2.15 -12.84
N ARG A 26 -0.59 -2.37 -12.17
CA ARG A 26 -0.17 -3.69 -11.70
C ARG A 26 -0.59 -3.95 -10.25
N SER A 27 -1.04 -2.91 -9.55
CA SER A 27 -1.50 -3.02 -8.18
C SER A 27 -2.74 -3.89 -8.07
N SER A 28 -2.85 -4.60 -6.94
CA SER A 28 -4.03 -5.38 -6.60
C SER A 28 -5.29 -4.49 -6.60
N LEU A 29 -5.21 -3.23 -6.17
CA LEU A 29 -6.37 -2.31 -6.16
C LEU A 29 -6.92 -2.05 -7.56
N TYR A 30 -6.04 -1.79 -8.54
CA TYR A 30 -6.45 -1.64 -9.93
C TYR A 30 -7.00 -2.96 -10.46
N MET A 31 -6.27 -4.06 -10.29
CA MET A 31 -6.67 -5.36 -10.80
C MET A 31 -8.02 -5.79 -10.23
N TRP A 32 -8.25 -5.69 -8.92
CA TRP A 32 -9.54 -6.02 -8.31
C TRP A 32 -10.68 -5.12 -8.78
N TYR A 33 -10.42 -3.85 -9.08
CA TYR A 33 -11.44 -2.97 -9.63
C TYR A 33 -11.81 -3.36 -11.06
N ILE A 34 -10.83 -3.63 -11.92
CA ILE A 34 -11.05 -4.01 -13.32
C ILE A 34 -11.59 -5.44 -13.45
N GLU A 35 -11.05 -6.38 -12.67
CA GLU A 35 -11.42 -7.80 -12.62
C GLU A 35 -12.78 -8.05 -11.94
N ARG A 36 -13.45 -7.02 -11.44
CA ARG A 36 -14.91 -7.10 -11.23
C ARG A 36 -15.69 -7.40 -12.51
N LYS A 37 -15.05 -7.31 -13.69
CA LYS A 37 -15.57 -7.84 -14.96
C LYS A 37 -15.22 -9.32 -15.23
N GLY A 38 -14.49 -10.02 -14.36
CA GLY A 38 -13.88 -11.31 -14.71
C GLY A 38 -13.69 -12.37 -13.62
N ALA A 39 -13.05 -12.14 -12.46
CA ALA A 39 -12.58 -13.30 -11.66
C ALA A 39 -12.17 -13.15 -10.18
N MET A 40 -11.97 -11.96 -9.59
CA MET A 40 -11.65 -11.87 -8.14
C MET A 40 -12.83 -11.29 -7.34
N HIS A 41 -13.53 -12.16 -6.60
CA HIS A 41 -14.57 -11.76 -5.66
C HIS A 41 -13.94 -11.23 -4.37
N LEU A 42 -13.46 -9.99 -4.39
CA LEU A 42 -13.35 -9.26 -3.13
C LEU A 42 -14.73 -9.21 -2.49
N THR A 43 -14.82 -9.75 -1.27
CA THR A 43 -16.02 -9.67 -0.43
C THR A 43 -16.45 -8.22 -0.34
N ARG A 44 -17.76 -7.98 -0.35
CA ARG A 44 -18.31 -6.66 -0.04
C ARG A 44 -18.87 -6.66 1.36
N ASP A 45 -18.74 -5.54 2.06
CA ASP A 45 -19.43 -5.35 3.32
C ASP A 45 -20.93 -5.09 3.10
N LYS A 46 -21.67 -4.90 4.20
CA LYS A 46 -23.12 -4.65 4.19
C LYS A 46 -23.53 -3.40 3.40
N ASN A 47 -22.61 -2.46 3.15
CA ASN A 47 -22.84 -1.22 2.42
C ASN A 47 -22.36 -1.31 0.96
N GLY A 48 -21.80 -2.45 0.54
CA GLY A 48 -21.31 -2.68 -0.82
C GLY A 48 -19.86 -2.24 -1.06
N ALA A 49 -19.15 -1.75 -0.03
CA ALA A 49 -17.74 -1.40 -0.11
C ALA A 49 -16.87 -2.65 -0.24
N TYR A 50 -15.75 -2.56 -0.95
CA TYR A 50 -14.79 -3.66 -1.06
C TYR A 50 -14.15 -3.94 0.29
N PHE A 51 -14.36 -5.11 0.86
CA PHE A 51 -13.71 -5.51 2.10
C PHE A 51 -12.31 -6.08 1.85
N ILE A 52 -11.33 -5.59 2.60
CA ILE A 52 -9.94 -6.02 2.58
C ILE A 52 -9.51 -6.29 4.03
N ASP A 53 -9.16 -7.53 4.33
CA ASP A 53 -8.78 -7.96 5.68
C ASP A 53 -7.29 -7.68 5.95
N ARG A 54 -6.93 -6.40 5.98
CA ARG A 54 -5.55 -5.88 6.14
C ARG A 54 -5.52 -4.66 7.06
N ASP A 55 -4.32 -4.19 7.36
CA ASP A 55 -4.08 -3.04 8.22
C ASP A 55 -4.56 -1.71 7.57
N PRO A 56 -5.50 -0.99 8.21
CA PRO A 56 -6.02 0.27 7.65
C PRO A 56 -5.01 1.42 7.69
N TYR A 57 -4.06 1.41 8.64
CA TYR A 57 -3.10 2.49 8.78
C TYR A 57 -2.13 2.54 7.59
N CYS A 58 -1.54 1.39 7.25
CA CYS A 58 -0.70 1.22 6.07
C CYS A 58 -1.48 1.43 4.77
N PHE A 59 -2.74 0.99 4.71
CA PHE A 59 -3.59 1.29 3.55
C PHE A 59 -3.78 2.80 3.32
N GLY A 60 -3.96 3.58 4.40
CA GLY A 60 -4.02 5.03 4.31
C GLY A 60 -2.76 5.66 3.74
N ILE A 61 -1.58 5.18 4.14
CA ILE A 61 -0.28 5.61 3.60
C ILE A 61 -0.18 5.26 2.11
N LEU A 62 -0.50 4.01 1.76
CA LEU A 62 -0.49 3.54 0.37
C LEU A 62 -1.41 4.38 -0.53
N LEU A 63 -2.61 4.70 -0.04
CA LEU A 63 -3.56 5.51 -0.80
C LEU A 63 -3.06 6.94 -1.01
N ASN A 64 -2.42 7.54 0.00
CA ASN A 64 -1.77 8.84 -0.13
C ASN A 64 -0.58 8.78 -1.08
N TYR A 65 0.22 7.72 -1.03
CA TYR A 65 1.31 7.49 -1.96
C TYR A 65 0.83 7.51 -3.42
N LEU A 66 -0.25 6.77 -3.73
CA LEU A 66 -0.85 6.77 -5.07
C LEU A 66 -1.36 8.15 -5.49
N ARG A 67 -1.98 8.91 -4.58
CA ARG A 67 -2.47 10.28 -4.85
C ARG A 67 -1.33 11.25 -5.16
N LEU A 68 -0.27 11.20 -4.37
CA LEU A 68 0.91 12.06 -4.54
C LEU A 68 1.62 11.71 -5.85
N GLN A 69 1.81 10.43 -6.14
CA GLN A 69 2.39 9.96 -7.39
C GLN A 69 1.57 10.40 -8.62
N ALA A 70 0.24 10.22 -8.59
CA ALA A 70 -0.65 10.68 -9.66
C ALA A 70 -0.58 12.20 -9.88
N SER A 71 -0.35 12.96 -8.80
CA SER A 71 -0.23 14.43 -8.82
C SER A 71 1.22 14.92 -9.03
N LYS A 72 2.19 14.01 -9.21
CA LYS A 72 3.63 14.30 -9.29
C LYS A 72 4.17 15.11 -8.10
N GLN A 73 3.64 14.84 -6.91
CA GLN A 73 4.05 15.44 -5.64
C GLN A 73 5.06 14.56 -4.90
N LEU A 74 5.69 15.12 -3.87
CA LEU A 74 6.70 14.45 -3.05
C LEU A 74 6.10 13.26 -2.29
N TRP A 75 6.39 12.05 -2.74
CA TRP A 75 5.81 10.82 -2.18
C TRP A 75 6.37 10.50 -0.78
N GLU A 76 7.62 10.86 -0.51
CA GLU A 76 8.32 10.69 0.76
C GLU A 76 7.57 11.33 1.93
N ALA A 77 6.77 12.37 1.65
CA ALA A 77 6.01 13.11 2.66
C ALA A 77 4.93 12.26 3.36
N CYS A 78 4.48 11.17 2.74
CA CYS A 78 3.46 10.30 3.33
C CYS A 78 4.02 9.03 3.99
N LEU A 79 5.31 8.74 3.84
CA LEU A 79 5.91 7.55 4.43
C LEU A 79 6.27 7.77 5.91
N PRO A 80 6.18 6.72 6.73
CA PRO A 80 6.61 6.78 8.12
C PRO A 80 8.14 6.91 8.20
N LYS A 81 8.62 7.52 9.29
CA LYS A 81 10.05 7.59 9.62
C LYS A 81 10.48 6.54 10.66
N ASP A 82 9.49 5.85 11.20
CA ASP A 82 9.64 4.84 12.24
C ASP A 82 9.95 3.47 11.60
N PRO A 83 10.99 2.74 12.06
CA PRO A 83 11.40 1.47 11.46
C PRO A 83 10.32 0.38 11.50
N ASP A 84 9.60 0.25 12.62
CA ASP A 84 8.52 -0.75 12.76
C ASP A 84 7.43 -0.50 11.71
N ARG A 85 7.02 0.76 11.56
CA ARG A 85 6.01 1.17 10.56
C ARG A 85 6.51 1.03 9.13
N LEU A 86 7.78 1.30 8.87
CA LEU A 86 8.38 1.08 7.54
C LEU A 86 8.40 -0.41 7.19
N ALA A 87 8.80 -1.28 8.13
CA ALA A 87 8.80 -2.72 7.94
C ALA A 87 7.38 -3.25 7.67
N LEU A 88 6.39 -2.80 8.44
CA LEU A 88 4.99 -3.17 8.19
C LEU A 88 4.49 -2.66 6.83
N LEU A 89 4.84 -1.42 6.46
CA LEU A 89 4.47 -0.85 5.16
C LEU A 89 5.09 -1.65 4.00
N THR A 90 6.32 -2.14 4.13
CA THR A 90 6.94 -3.03 3.14
C THR A 90 6.10 -4.29 2.91
N GLN A 91 5.62 -4.92 3.99
CA GLN A 91 4.79 -6.13 3.90
C GLN A 91 3.43 -5.84 3.24
N GLU A 92 2.78 -4.72 3.60
CA GLU A 92 1.52 -4.33 2.97
C GLU A 92 1.71 -3.94 1.50
N ALA A 93 2.78 -3.22 1.16
CA ALA A 93 3.08 -2.85 -0.23
C ALA A 93 3.31 -4.08 -1.12
N GLU A 94 3.90 -5.14 -0.58
CA GLU A 94 4.00 -6.45 -1.24
C GLU A 94 2.61 -7.06 -1.48
N PHE A 95 1.76 -7.11 -0.44
CA PHE A 95 0.39 -7.64 -0.54
C PHE A 95 -0.45 -6.91 -1.59
N TYR A 96 -0.38 -5.58 -1.63
CA TYR A 96 -1.08 -4.75 -2.63
C TYR A 96 -0.37 -4.71 -3.99
N ARG A 97 0.78 -5.37 -4.13
CA ARG A 97 1.58 -5.48 -5.36
C ARG A 97 1.98 -4.11 -5.91
N ILE A 98 2.53 -3.26 -5.04
CA ILE A 98 3.06 -1.93 -5.39
C ILE A 98 4.58 -1.93 -5.16
N PRO A 99 5.36 -2.52 -6.09
CA PRO A 99 6.78 -2.76 -5.89
C PRO A 99 7.57 -1.47 -5.66
N LEU A 100 7.20 -0.36 -6.33
CA LEU A 100 7.91 0.91 -6.14
C LEU A 100 7.79 1.43 -4.70
N LEU A 101 6.61 1.35 -4.08
CA LEU A 101 6.41 1.75 -2.69
C LEU A 101 7.19 0.83 -1.73
N ARG A 102 7.15 -0.48 -1.99
CA ARG A 102 7.88 -1.49 -1.22
C ARG A 102 9.38 -1.19 -1.23
N ASP A 103 9.97 -1.02 -2.42
CA ASP A 103 11.40 -0.81 -2.58
C ASP A 103 11.85 0.52 -1.95
N GLN A 104 11.02 1.56 -2.06
CA GLN A 104 11.26 2.84 -1.40
C GLN A 104 11.17 2.76 0.13
N ALA A 105 10.21 2.00 0.68
CA ALA A 105 10.11 1.76 2.11
C ALA A 105 11.31 0.96 2.63
N ILE A 106 11.76 -0.05 1.89
CA ILE A 106 12.98 -0.82 2.19
C ILE A 106 14.21 0.09 2.21
N ALA A 107 14.38 0.96 1.21
CA ALA A 107 15.51 1.89 1.15
C ALA A 107 15.53 2.85 2.36
N LEU A 108 14.38 3.35 2.78
CA LEU A 108 14.27 4.16 4.00
C LEU A 108 14.55 3.36 5.26
N LEU A 109 14.09 2.11 5.32
CA LEU A 109 14.31 1.21 6.44
C LEU A 109 15.80 0.91 6.63
N HIS A 110 16.54 0.64 5.55
CA HIS A 110 17.99 0.50 5.58
C HIS A 110 18.67 1.74 6.16
N ASN A 111 18.26 2.94 5.74
CA ASN A 111 18.81 4.19 6.29
C ASN A 111 18.50 4.39 7.79
N CYS A 112 17.47 3.72 8.33
CA CYS A 112 17.18 3.71 9.77
C CYS A 112 18.08 2.74 10.55
N THR A 113 18.44 1.59 9.96
CA THR A 113 19.28 0.57 10.63
C THR A 113 20.69 1.04 10.95
N GLU A 114 21.25 1.96 10.15
CA GLU A 114 22.55 2.58 10.47
C GLU A 114 22.52 3.44 11.75
N LYS A 115 21.32 3.73 12.29
CA LYS A 115 21.12 4.59 13.47
C LYS A 115 20.46 3.89 14.66
N GLY A 116 20.02 2.64 14.52
CA GLY A 116 19.37 1.88 15.58
C GLY A 116 19.41 0.39 15.26
N ASP A 117 20.17 -0.36 16.04
CA ASP A 117 20.43 -1.78 15.85
C ASP A 117 19.20 -2.61 16.27
N VAL A 118 18.37 -3.01 15.31
CA VAL A 118 17.14 -3.76 15.55
C VAL A 118 17.16 -5.05 14.73
N SER A 119 17.21 -6.21 15.39
CA SER A 119 17.51 -7.51 14.75
C SER A 119 16.51 -7.93 13.66
N TYR A 120 15.20 -7.73 13.89
CA TYR A 120 14.18 -8.12 12.90
C TYR A 120 14.25 -7.24 11.64
N VAL A 121 14.76 -6.01 11.72
CA VAL A 121 14.87 -5.13 10.56
C VAL A 121 15.87 -5.70 9.55
N ASN A 122 16.99 -6.22 10.06
CA ASN A 122 17.98 -6.92 9.23
C ASN A 122 17.38 -8.14 8.53
N GLU A 123 16.48 -8.87 9.21
CA GLU A 123 15.77 -10.01 8.62
C GLU A 123 14.83 -9.56 7.49
N VAL A 124 14.02 -8.52 7.73
CA VAL A 124 13.12 -7.95 6.70
C VAL A 124 13.93 -7.50 5.49
N CYS A 125 15.04 -6.79 5.70
CA CYS A 125 15.93 -6.36 4.63
C CYS A 125 16.58 -7.53 3.89
N ALA A 126 17.02 -8.58 4.60
CA ALA A 126 17.64 -9.76 3.99
C ALA A 126 16.69 -10.49 3.03
N ILE A 127 15.40 -10.60 3.37
CA ILE A 127 14.37 -11.23 2.52
C ILE A 127 14.35 -10.62 1.11
N TYR A 128 14.62 -9.32 0.97
CA TYR A 128 14.56 -8.60 -0.30
C TYR A 128 15.91 -8.40 -0.98
N ASN A 129 17.03 -8.77 -0.35
CA ASN A 129 18.36 -8.69 -0.95
C ASN A 129 18.74 -9.97 -1.75
N GLU A 130 17.94 -11.04 -1.64
CA GLU A 130 18.17 -12.34 -2.31
C GLU A 130 17.35 -12.55 -3.59
N GLN A 131 16.65 -11.52 -4.10
CA GLN A 131 15.84 -11.55 -5.33
C GLN A 131 16.46 -10.70 -6.45
#